data_AF-T0HKG0-F1
#
_entry.id   AF-T0HKG0-F1
#
_cell.length_a   1.000
_cell.length_b   1.000
_cell.length_c   1.000
_cell.angle_alpha   90.00
_cell.angle_beta   90.00
_cell.angle_gamma   90.00
#
_symmetry.space_group_name_H-M   'P 1'
#
loop_
_entity.id
_entity.type
_entity.pdbx_description
1 polymer ?
#
loop_
_entity_poly.entity_id
_entity_poly.type
_entity_poly.pdbx_seq_one_letter_code
_entity_poly.pdbx_strand_id
1 'polypeptide(L)'
;MDLTVIGFVIAVVGIVLQLADAFPEHREVRKAIFLMSIGLFLGIVASAALGAQYQITGNIDRQFALLFGLAGLAAVFAFTAIFLPDVDRRNVAMSASLGSALAFCATGLFIVLGAVPNVTNQYSTDEIAVLADHAQRSGQKQLAIERLQELSNRAYSTTVKRQIAQRIREIEESQGQDQSGR
;
A
#
# COMPACT_ATOMS: atom_id res chain seq x y z
N MET A 1 -15.52 12.33 16.01
CA MET A 1 -14.19 11.96 16.55
C MET A 1 -14.43 10.80 17.51
N ASP A 2 -14.07 9.60 17.09
CA ASP A 2 -14.43 8.38 17.81
C ASP A 2 -13.66 8.25 19.13
N LEU A 3 -14.33 7.69 20.13
CA LEU A 3 -13.80 7.43 21.48
C LEU A 3 -12.45 6.68 21.47
N THR A 4 -12.20 5.91 20.41
CA THR A 4 -10.96 5.18 20.13
C THR A 4 -9.75 6.08 19.90
N VAL A 5 -9.92 7.22 19.22
CA VAL A 5 -8.83 8.19 18.98
C VAL A 5 -8.41 8.84 20.29
N ILE A 6 -9.40 9.21 21.12
CA ILE A 6 -9.16 9.81 22.44
C ILE A 6 -8.49 8.77 23.37
N GLY A 7 -8.97 7.52 23.37
CA GLY A 7 -8.36 6.43 24.13
C GLY A 7 -6.91 6.14 23.72
N PHE A 8 -6.61 6.20 22.42
CA PHE A 8 -5.25 6.03 21.92
C PHE A 8 -4.32 7.16 22.35
N VAL A 9 -4.78 8.42 22.27
CA VAL A 9 -4.00 9.58 22.75
C VAL A 9 -3.71 9.47 24.25
N ILE A 10 -4.70 9.08 25.06
CA ILE A 10 -4.53 8.87 26.51
C ILE A 10 -3.53 7.73 26.80
N ALA A 11 -3.58 6.63 26.04
CA ALA A 11 -2.64 5.52 26.20
C ALA A 11 -1.19 5.94 25.86
N VAL A 12 -1.00 6.68 24.77
CA VAL A 12 0.34 7.18 24.38
C VAL A 12 0.88 8.16 25.42
N VAL A 13 0.06 9.11 25.88
CA VAL A 13 0.45 10.06 26.94
C VAL A 13 0.76 9.33 28.25
N GLY A 14 -0.04 8.31 28.61
CA GLY A 14 0.18 7.50 29.80
C GLY A 14 1.50 6.72 29.77
N ILE A 15 1.82 6.09 28.63
CA ILE A 15 3.09 5.38 28.42
C ILE A 15 4.27 6.37 28.50
N VAL A 16 4.15 7.55 27.89
CA VAL A 16 5.19 8.59 27.91
C VAL A 16 5.44 9.09 29.34
N LEU A 17 4.39 9.34 30.12
CA LEU A 17 4.52 9.78 31.51
C LEU A 17 5.13 8.68 32.39
N GLN A 18 4.70 7.42 32.23
CA GLN A 18 5.27 6.29 32.97
C GLN A 18 6.77 6.09 32.66
N LEU A 19 7.17 6.22 31.40
CA LEU A 19 8.58 6.14 31.00
C LEU A 19 9.40 7.34 31.49
N ALA A 20 8.79 8.53 31.59
CA ALA A 20 9.44 9.72 32.11
C ALA A 20 9.70 9.64 33.63
N ASP A 21 8.80 8.98 34.37
CA ASP A 21 8.94 8.70 35.80
C ASP A 21 9.87 7.53 36.09
N ALA A 22 9.95 6.52 35.21
CA ALA A 22 10.82 5.36 35.38
C ALA A 22 12.33 5.69 35.29
N PHE A 23 12.71 6.80 34.65
CA PHE A 23 14.11 7.22 34.47
C PHE A 23 14.34 8.70 34.85
N PRO A 24 14.25 9.05 36.15
CA PRO A 24 14.29 10.44 36.60
C PRO A 24 15.67 11.09 36.43
N GLU A 25 16.76 10.32 36.53
CA GLU A 25 18.14 10.82 36.47
C GLU A 25 18.67 11.02 35.04
N HIS A 26 18.13 10.31 34.05
CA HIS A 26 18.64 10.35 32.68
C HIS A 26 17.80 11.25 31.79
N ARG A 27 18.04 12.56 31.91
CA ARG A 27 17.36 13.62 31.13
C ARG A 27 17.44 13.39 29.61
N GLU A 28 18.51 12.78 29.12
CA GLU A 28 18.70 12.50 27.69
C GLU A 28 17.90 11.28 27.21
N VAL A 29 17.81 10.22 28.02
CA VAL A 29 17.02 9.02 27.72
C VAL A 29 15.53 9.37 27.63
N ARG A 30 15.04 10.25 28.52
CA ARG A 30 13.68 10.80 28.45
C ARG A 30 13.39 11.48 27.12
N LYS A 31 14.31 12.33 26.63
CA LYS A 31 14.14 13.04 25.36
C LYS A 31 14.04 12.06 24.20
N ALA A 32 14.86 11.01 24.20
CA ALA A 32 14.88 10.02 23.15
C ALA A 32 13.60 9.15 23.14
N ILE A 33 13.12 8.73 24.32
CA ILE A 33 11.85 8.01 24.45
C ILE A 33 10.68 8.88 24.01
N PHE A 34 10.67 10.16 24.39
CA PHE A 34 9.64 11.11 23.98
C PHE A 34 9.62 11.30 22.46
N LEU A 35 10.79 11.47 21.84
CA LEU A 35 10.95 11.56 20.38
C LEU A 35 10.50 10.28 19.66
N MET A 36 10.86 9.11 20.16
CA MET A 36 10.39 7.83 19.61
C MET A 36 8.87 7.67 19.73
N SER A 37 8.29 8.08 20.85
CA SER A 37 6.85 8.02 21.09
C SER A 37 6.08 8.98 20.17
N ILE A 38 6.60 10.20 19.95
CA ILE A 38 6.05 11.15 18.98
C ILE A 38 6.17 10.60 17.55
N GLY A 39 7.32 10.02 17.19
CA GLY A 39 7.52 9.42 15.87
C GLY A 39 6.54 8.29 15.60
N LEU A 40 6.32 7.41 16.58
CA LEU A 40 5.34 6.33 16.51
C LEU A 40 3.90 6.87 16.41
N PHE A 41 3.57 7.89 17.21
CA PHE A 41 2.27 8.55 17.16
C PHE A 41 2.01 9.18 15.78
N LEU A 42 2.96 9.95 15.25
CA LEU A 42 2.85 10.56 13.92
C LEU A 42 2.76 9.50 12.82
N GLY A 43 3.49 8.40 12.92
CA GLY A 43 3.41 7.27 11.99
C GLY A 43 2.02 6.64 11.97
N ILE A 44 1.41 6.45 13.15
CA ILE A 44 0.06 5.89 13.28
C ILE A 44 -1.00 6.88 12.77
N VAL A 45 -0.85 8.18 13.07
CA VAL A 45 -1.76 9.22 12.56
C VAL A 45 -1.67 9.36 11.04
N ALA A 46 -0.46 9.35 10.47
CA ALA A 46 -0.25 9.37 9.03
C ALA A 46 -0.84 8.13 8.35
N SER A 47 -0.63 6.95 8.94
CA SER A 47 -1.23 5.69 8.48
C SER A 47 -2.76 5.74 8.51
N ALA A 48 -3.35 6.30 9.56
CA ALA A 48 -4.79 6.44 9.70
C ALA A 48 -5.36 7.48 8.71
N ALA A 49 -4.66 8.61 8.51
CA ALA A 49 -5.07 9.68 7.59
C ALA A 49 -5.03 9.25 6.12
N LEU A 50 -4.11 8.35 5.77
CA LEU A 50 -4.02 7.76 4.42
C LEU A 50 -5.06 6.65 4.18
N GLY A 51 -5.91 6.34 5.14
CA GLY A 51 -6.92 5.29 5.00
C GLY A 51 -6.32 3.89 4.83
N ALA A 52 -5.07 3.68 5.25
CA ALA A 52 -4.38 2.41 5.10
C ALA A 52 -5.04 1.36 6.00
N GLN A 53 -5.92 0.55 5.43
CA GLN A 53 -6.39 -0.68 6.06
C GLN A 53 -5.25 -1.69 6.05
N TYR A 54 -4.39 -1.62 7.06
CA TYR A 54 -3.40 -2.67 7.30
C TYR A 54 -4.15 -3.94 7.72
N GLN A 55 -4.45 -4.80 6.76
CA GLN A 55 -4.70 -6.20 7.04
C GLN A 55 -3.37 -6.81 7.51
N ILE A 56 -3.15 -6.79 8.83
CA ILE A 56 -2.05 -7.51 9.48
C ILE A 56 -2.42 -9.00 9.47
N THR A 57 -2.54 -9.56 8.27
CA THR A 57 -2.74 -10.98 8.03
C THR A 57 -1.97 -11.33 6.77
N GLY A 58 -0.71 -11.71 6.96
CA GLY A 58 -0.03 -12.65 6.07
C GLY A 58 0.44 -12.16 4.70
N ASN A 59 1.25 -11.09 4.65
CA ASN A 59 2.43 -10.93 3.78
C ASN A 59 2.82 -9.46 3.82
N ILE A 60 3.83 -9.11 4.61
CA ILE A 60 4.46 -7.79 4.46
C ILE A 60 5.11 -7.83 3.08
N ASP A 61 4.51 -7.13 2.13
CA ASP A 61 5.03 -7.05 0.78
C ASP A 61 6.49 -6.58 0.84
N ARG A 62 7.38 -7.15 0.02
CA ARG A 62 8.84 -6.92 0.14
C ARG A 62 9.19 -5.43 0.06
N GLN A 63 8.36 -4.65 -0.61
CA GLN A 63 8.46 -3.20 -0.73
C GLN A 63 8.25 -2.47 0.61
N PHE A 64 7.26 -2.90 1.40
CA PHE A 64 7.03 -2.35 2.75
C PHE A 64 8.12 -2.79 3.73
N ALA A 65 8.61 -4.03 3.62
CA ALA A 65 9.72 -4.50 4.45
C ALA A 65 10.99 -3.65 4.24
N LEU A 66 11.26 -3.23 3.01
CA LEU A 66 12.38 -2.35 2.68
C LEU A 66 12.19 -0.93 3.26
N LEU A 67 10.97 -0.38 3.20
CA LEU A 67 10.66 0.92 3.83
C LEU A 67 10.87 0.88 5.35
N PHE A 68 10.36 -0.15 6.03
CA PHE A 68 10.57 -0.33 7.46
C PHE A 68 12.04 -0.55 7.80
N GLY A 69 12.77 -1.28 6.96
CA GLY A 69 14.21 -1.46 7.08
C GLY A 69 14.96 -0.14 7.02
N LEU A 70 14.72 0.69 6.00
CA LEU A 70 15.36 2.00 5.83
C LEU A 70 15.01 2.98 6.95
N ALA A 71 13.74 3.02 7.37
CA ALA A 71 13.29 3.84 8.49
C ALA A 71 13.97 3.42 9.80
N GLY A 72 14.05 2.11 10.07
CA GLY A 72 14.75 1.56 11.22
C GLY A 72 16.24 1.89 11.21
N LEU A 73 16.88 1.78 10.04
CA LEU A 73 18.29 2.09 9.86
C LEU A 73 18.60 3.57 10.10
N ALA A 74 17.73 4.46 9.59
CA ALA A 74 17.80 5.90 9.84
C ALA A 74 17.65 6.23 11.33
N ALA A 75 16.71 5.56 12.02
CA ALA A 75 16.47 5.73 13.45
C ALA A 75 17.64 5.21 14.29
N VAL A 76 18.22 4.06 13.95
CA VAL A 76 19.39 3.51 14.66
C VAL A 76 20.59 4.44 14.54
N PHE A 77 20.89 4.95 13.34
CA PHE A 77 21.99 5.91 13.14
C PHE A 77 21.73 7.27 13.78
N ALA A 78 20.48 7.76 13.76
CA ALA A 78 20.11 8.98 14.48
C ALA A 78 20.30 8.81 15.98
N PHE A 79 19.87 7.67 16.51
CA PHE A 79 20.00 7.35 17.93
C PHE A 79 21.47 7.24 18.32
N THR A 80 22.29 6.49 17.56
CA THR A 80 23.74 6.40 17.84
C THR A 80 24.40 7.77 17.78
N ALA A 81 24.06 8.63 16.82
CA ALA A 81 24.64 9.97 16.73
C ALA A 81 24.42 10.81 18.01
N ILE A 82 23.32 10.60 18.74
CA ILE A 82 23.05 11.33 20.00
C ILE A 82 24.01 10.88 21.12
N PHE A 83 24.37 9.59 21.16
CA PHE A 83 25.20 9.01 22.24
C PHE A 83 26.71 9.05 21.97
N LEU A 84 27.15 9.44 20.76
CA LEU A 84 28.57 9.55 20.47
C LEU A 84 29.15 10.90 20.95
N PRO A 85 30.15 10.88 21.87
CA PRO A 85 30.78 12.09 22.38
C PRO A 85 31.76 12.71 21.37
N ASP A 86 32.31 11.88 20.48
CA ASP A 86 33.27 12.28 19.47
C ASP A 86 32.56 12.93 18.27
N VAL A 87 32.92 14.17 17.95
CA VAL A 87 32.25 15.02 16.96
C VAL A 87 32.37 14.41 15.55
N ASP A 88 33.52 13.83 15.21
CA ASP A 88 33.75 13.26 13.88
C ASP A 88 32.89 12.03 13.65
N ARG A 89 32.83 11.13 14.64
CA ARG A 89 31.99 9.94 14.57
C ARG A 89 30.50 10.26 14.63
N ARG A 90 30.12 11.31 15.38
CA ARG A 90 28.76 11.84 15.39
C ARG A 90 28.35 12.37 14.02
N ASN A 91 29.23 13.10 13.34
CA ASN A 91 28.95 13.63 12.00
C ASN A 91 28.77 12.50 10.98
N VAL A 92 29.56 11.42 11.08
CA VAL A 92 29.39 10.21 10.25
C VAL A 92 28.06 9.52 10.54
N ALA A 93 27.67 9.38 11.81
CA ALA A 93 26.39 8.79 12.16
C ALA A 93 25.19 9.66 11.72
N MET A 94 25.30 10.99 11.83
CA MET A 94 24.29 11.92 11.32
C MET A 94 24.16 11.85 9.80
N SER A 95 25.28 11.81 9.06
CA SER A 95 25.23 11.72 7.60
C SER A 95 24.67 10.39 7.12
N ALA A 96 24.99 9.28 7.80
CA ALA A 96 24.40 7.97 7.55
C ALA A 96 22.89 7.94 7.83
N SER A 97 22.45 8.58 8.93
CA SER A 97 21.02 8.73 9.24
C SER A 97 20.30 9.56 8.18
N LEU A 98 20.87 10.71 7.79
CA LEU A 98 20.30 11.58 6.77
C LEU A 98 20.20 10.89 5.40
N GLY A 99 21.24 10.15 5.01
CA GLY A 99 21.24 9.36 3.78
C GLY A 99 20.17 8.26 3.78
N SER A 100 20.01 7.57 4.90
CA SER A 100 18.97 6.54 5.08
C SER A 100 17.56 7.15 5.07
N ALA A 101 17.38 8.33 5.67
CA ALA A 101 16.11 9.06 5.65
C ALA A 101 15.75 9.56 4.24
N LEU A 102 16.73 10.07 3.48
CA LEU A 102 16.52 10.46 2.08
C LEU A 102 16.18 9.25 1.20
N ALA A 103 16.86 8.12 1.40
CA ALA A 103 16.53 6.88 0.71
C ALA A 103 15.11 6.40 1.05
N PHE A 104 14.71 6.47 2.32
CA PHE A 104 13.33 6.19 2.74
C PHE A 104 12.32 7.08 2.03
N CYS A 105 12.53 8.40 2.00
CA CYS A 105 11.64 9.33 1.31
C CYS A 105 11.57 9.07 -0.19
N ALA A 106 12.71 8.81 -0.84
CA ALA A 106 12.75 8.50 -2.27
C ALA A 106 12.02 7.18 -2.58
N THR A 107 12.26 6.12 -1.81
CA THR A 107 11.57 4.84 -1.98
C THR A 107 10.09 4.96 -1.68
N GLY A 108 9.71 5.72 -0.64
CA GLY A 108 8.32 6.00 -0.32
C GLY A 108 7.61 6.71 -1.46
N LEU A 109 8.27 7.70 -2.08
CA LEU A 109 7.75 8.38 -3.26
C LEU A 109 7.59 7.44 -4.45
N PHE A 110 8.56 6.57 -4.72
CA PHE A 110 8.47 5.55 -5.78
C PHE A 110 7.34 4.55 -5.54
N ILE A 111 7.13 4.13 -4.29
CA ILE A 111 6.03 3.24 -3.93
C ILE A 111 4.70 3.97 -4.10
N VAL A 112 4.56 5.22 -3.67
CA VAL A 112 3.32 5.99 -3.86
C VAL A 112 3.02 6.23 -5.34
N LEU A 113 4.04 6.54 -6.15
CA LEU A 113 3.90 6.73 -7.60
C LEU A 113 3.62 5.41 -8.33
N GLY A 114 4.22 4.29 -7.90
CA GLY A 114 3.97 2.96 -8.44
C GLY A 114 2.70 2.29 -7.91
N ALA A 115 2.20 2.75 -6.76
CA ALA A 115 0.96 2.34 -6.13
C ALA A 115 -0.20 3.28 -6.46
N VAL A 116 -0.04 4.16 -7.48
CA VAL A 116 -1.22 4.64 -8.21
C VAL A 116 -1.94 3.36 -8.60
N PRO A 117 -3.12 3.09 -8.02
CA PRO A 117 -3.82 1.88 -8.34
C PRO A 117 -4.00 1.95 -9.85
N ASN A 118 -3.42 0.98 -10.55
CA ASN A 118 -4.07 0.53 -11.75
C ASN A 118 -5.49 0.29 -11.28
N VAL A 119 -6.38 1.17 -11.67
CA VAL A 119 -7.81 0.97 -11.52
C VAL A 119 -8.14 -0.16 -12.50
N THR A 120 -7.55 -1.34 -12.30
CA THR A 120 -8.24 -2.60 -12.44
C THR A 120 -9.45 -2.45 -11.55
N ASN A 121 -10.46 -1.77 -12.10
CA ASN A 121 -11.83 -1.89 -11.68
C ASN A 121 -12.04 -3.38 -11.51
N GLN A 122 -12.02 -3.83 -10.26
CA GLN A 122 -12.41 -5.18 -9.90
C GLN A 122 -13.91 -5.21 -10.09
N TYR A 123 -14.33 -5.17 -11.35
CA TYR A 123 -15.71 -5.39 -11.72
C TYR A 123 -16.09 -6.76 -11.19
N SER A 124 -17.23 -6.83 -10.52
CA SER A 124 -17.89 -8.08 -10.20
C SER A 124 -18.16 -8.87 -11.49
N THR A 125 -18.37 -10.18 -11.36
CA THR A 125 -18.72 -11.02 -12.52
C THR A 125 -19.95 -10.51 -13.26
N ASP A 126 -20.90 -9.93 -12.53
CA ASP A 126 -22.14 -9.40 -13.08
C ASP A 126 -21.87 -8.09 -13.85
N GLU A 127 -21.02 -7.21 -13.33
CA GLU A 127 -20.59 -6.00 -14.04
C GLU A 127 -19.81 -6.33 -15.31
N ILE A 128 -18.95 -7.35 -15.29
CA ILE A 128 -18.23 -7.82 -16.49
C ILE A 128 -19.22 -8.34 -17.53
N ALA A 129 -20.25 -9.09 -17.12
CA ALA A 129 -21.28 -9.58 -18.03
C ALA A 129 -22.08 -8.42 -18.66
N VAL A 130 -22.45 -7.41 -17.87
CA VAL A 130 -23.14 -6.20 -18.38
C VAL A 130 -22.24 -5.40 -19.32
N LEU A 131 -20.95 -5.25 -19.01
CA LEU A 131 -19.98 -4.57 -19.88
C LEU A 131 -19.77 -5.32 -21.19
N ALA A 132 -19.72 -6.64 -21.16
CA ALA A 132 -19.62 -7.47 -22.36
C ALA A 132 -20.85 -7.29 -23.27
N ASP A 133 -22.06 -7.36 -22.70
CA ASP A 133 -23.31 -7.15 -23.44
C ASP A 133 -23.41 -5.73 -24.01
N HIS A 134 -23.02 -4.71 -23.23
CA HIS A 134 -22.98 -3.33 -23.71
C HIS A 134 -21.98 -3.17 -24.88
N ALA A 135 -20.75 -3.67 -24.74
CA ALA A 135 -19.73 -3.62 -25.78
C ALA A 135 -20.20 -4.30 -27.08
N GLN A 136 -20.88 -5.46 -26.96
CA GLN A 136 -21.45 -6.16 -28.11
C GLN A 136 -22.52 -5.32 -28.81
N ARG A 137 -23.45 -4.71 -28.06
CA ARG A 137 -24.51 -3.84 -28.62
C ARG A 137 -23.95 -2.57 -29.26
N SER A 138 -22.88 -2.01 -28.70
CA SER A 138 -22.20 -0.83 -29.24
C SER A 138 -21.30 -1.13 -30.45
N GLY A 139 -21.24 -2.39 -30.93
CA GLY A 139 -20.38 -2.78 -32.04
C GLY A 139 -18.89 -2.86 -31.71
N GLN A 140 -18.51 -2.71 -30.43
CA GLN A 140 -17.14 -2.83 -29.94
C GLN A 140 -16.79 -4.31 -29.73
N LYS A 141 -16.81 -5.06 -30.83
CA LYS A 141 -16.70 -6.53 -30.82
C LYS A 141 -15.41 -7.03 -30.13
N GLN A 142 -14.27 -6.34 -30.31
CA GLN A 142 -13.01 -6.71 -29.65
C GLN A 142 -13.07 -6.57 -28.13
N LEU A 143 -13.66 -5.47 -27.64
CA LEU A 143 -13.83 -5.22 -26.21
C LEU A 143 -14.81 -6.23 -25.60
N ALA A 144 -15.85 -6.62 -26.33
CA ALA A 144 -16.78 -7.66 -25.91
C ALA A 144 -16.08 -9.02 -25.73
N ILE A 145 -15.21 -9.41 -26.67
CA ILE A 145 -14.42 -10.65 -26.57
C ILE A 145 -13.51 -10.62 -25.34
N GLU A 146 -12.79 -9.51 -25.13
CA GLU A 146 -11.89 -9.35 -23.98
C GLU A 146 -12.63 -9.53 -22.64
N ARG A 147 -13.81 -8.91 -22.49
CA ARG A 147 -14.64 -9.03 -21.28
C ARG A 147 -15.22 -10.43 -21.11
N LEU A 148 -15.61 -11.10 -22.19
CA LEU A 148 -16.06 -12.49 -22.14
C LEU A 148 -14.93 -13.44 -21.75
N GLN A 149 -13.70 -13.22 -22.23
CA GLN A 149 -12.53 -14.00 -21.80
C GLN A 149 -12.23 -13.78 -20.31
N GLU A 150 -12.33 -12.54 -19.83
CA GLU A 150 -12.22 -12.21 -18.40
C GLU A 150 -13.28 -12.96 -17.57
N LEU A 151 -14.53 -12.99 -18.04
CA LEU A 151 -15.62 -13.72 -17.40
C LEU A 151 -15.39 -15.24 -17.40
N SER A 152 -14.86 -15.80 -18.50
CA SER A 152 -14.53 -17.23 -18.62
C SER A 152 -13.45 -17.66 -17.62
N ASN A 153 -12.44 -16.81 -17.42
CA ASN A 153 -11.37 -17.06 -16.47
C ASN A 153 -11.86 -17.09 -15.02
N ARG A 154 -12.91 -16.32 -14.70
CA ARG A 154 -13.52 -16.24 -13.36
C ARG A 154 -14.64 -17.27 -13.14
N ALA A 155 -15.18 -17.88 -14.19
CA ALA A 155 -16.24 -18.88 -14.07
C ALA A 155 -15.71 -20.23 -13.53
N TYR A 156 -16.37 -20.80 -12.52
CA TYR A 156 -16.02 -22.13 -11.98
C TYR A 156 -16.67 -23.28 -12.76
N SER A 157 -17.86 -23.05 -13.33
CA SER A 157 -18.63 -24.08 -14.01
C SER A 157 -18.17 -24.31 -15.45
N THR A 158 -17.89 -25.56 -15.80
CA THR A 158 -17.55 -25.99 -17.17
C THR A 158 -18.66 -25.66 -18.16
N THR A 159 -19.93 -25.70 -17.74
CA THR A 159 -21.08 -25.35 -18.59
C THR A 159 -21.06 -23.86 -18.95
N VAL A 160 -20.77 -23.00 -17.97
CA VAL A 160 -20.69 -21.54 -18.17
C VAL A 160 -19.52 -21.20 -19.10
N LYS A 161 -18.35 -21.84 -18.91
CA LYS A 161 -17.20 -21.66 -19.82
C LYS A 161 -17.53 -22.03 -21.27
N ARG A 162 -18.28 -23.11 -21.49
CA ARG A 162 -18.72 -23.51 -22.84
C ARG A 162 -19.66 -22.50 -23.47
N GLN A 163 -20.63 -21.98 -22.71
CA GLN A 163 -21.55 -20.94 -23.18
C GLN A 163 -20.81 -19.66 -23.56
N ILE A 164 -19.84 -19.23 -22.73
CA ILE A 164 -19.01 -18.06 -23.02
C ILE A 164 -18.15 -18.28 -24.28
N ALA A 165 -17.52 -19.46 -24.40
CA ALA A 165 -16.73 -19.79 -25.59
C ALA A 165 -17.57 -19.82 -26.87
N GLN A 166 -18.82 -20.29 -26.80
CA GLN A 166 -19.75 -20.26 -27.92
C GLN A 166 -20.08 -18.82 -28.33
N ARG A 167 -20.41 -17.96 -27.36
CA ARG A 167 -20.65 -16.52 -27.61
C ARG A 167 -19.45 -15.81 -28.26
N ILE A 168 -18.22 -16.13 -27.84
CA ILE A 168 -17.01 -15.56 -28.45
C ILE A 168 -16.92 -15.94 -29.93
N ARG A 169 -17.16 -17.22 -30.28
CA ARG A 169 -17.14 -17.69 -31.67
C ARG A 169 -18.20 -17.00 -32.54
N GLU A 170 -19.42 -16.84 -32.02
CA GLU A 170 -20.49 -16.14 -32.72
C GLU A 170 -20.10 -14.68 -33.04
N ILE A 171 -19.41 -14.00 -32.12
CA ILE A 171 -18.90 -12.64 -32.34
C ILE A 171 -17.78 -12.62 -33.37
N GLU A 172 -16.83 -13.56 -33.32
CA GLU A 172 -15.71 -13.68 -34.27
C GLU A 172 -16.19 -13.99 -35.70
N GLU A 173 -17.15 -14.91 -35.84
CA GLU A 173 -17.76 -15.25 -37.14
C GLU A 173 -18.48 -14.04 -37.75
N SER A 174 -19.18 -13.25 -36.91
CA SER A 174 -19.81 -12.00 -37.35
C SER A 174 -18.79 -10.92 -37.76
N GLN A 175 -17.55 -10.95 -37.25
CA GLN A 175 -16.48 -10.02 -37.69
C GLN A 175 -15.94 -10.40 -39.07
N GLY A 176 -15.76 -11.71 -39.33
CA GLY A 176 -15.25 -12.19 -40.60
C GLY A 176 -16.18 -11.92 -41.78
N GLN A 177 -17.50 -12.00 -41.57
CA GLN A 177 -18.49 -11.70 -42.62
C GLN A 177 -18.55 -10.20 -42.97
N ASP A 178 -18.43 -9.31 -41.99
CA ASP A 178 -18.43 -7.86 -42.22
C ASP A 178 -17.19 -7.36 -43.01
N GLN A 179 -16.07 -8.10 -42.95
CA GLN A 179 -14.84 -7.75 -43.68
C GLN A 179 -14.79 -8.32 -45.10
N SER A 180 -15.51 -9.42 -45.39
CA SER A 180 -15.56 -10.02 -46.73
C SER A 180 -16.56 -9.33 -47.69
N GLY A 181 -17.36 -8.39 -47.19
CA GLY A 181 -18.37 -7.63 -47.95
C GLY A 181 -17.93 -6.21 -48.38
N ARG A 182 -16.65 -5.87 -48.23
CA ARG A 182 -16.04 -4.62 -48.70
C ARG A 182 -14.95 -4.92 -49.72
#